data_AF-A0A938E9D0-F1
#
_entry.id   AF-A0A938E9D0-F1
#
_cell.length_a   1.000
_cell.length_b   1.000
_cell.length_c   1.000
_cell.angle_alpha   90.00
_cell.angle_beta   90.00
_cell.angle_gamma   90.00
#
_symmetry.space_group_name_H-M   'P 1'
#
loop_
_entity.id
_entity.type
_entity.pdbx_description
1 polymer ?
#
loop_
_entity_poly.entity_id
_entity_poly.type
_entity_poly.pdbx_seq_one_letter_code
_entity_poly.pdbx_strand_id
1 'polypeptide(L)'
;MDSSPAPVSAPGSTGRRLALAMLLVIVPVGLLAGWIAGTYRDAAEAPAPTLPQPVDPILPNLVVGPLRDFLLARGEDGSRRIFFTAAPANVGPGPFALEATRKRAGGRWLVTQQFGERDGGRSERRVPADLVFGGHGHWHVRLGASYRLVARSDGGEVVRRLVKAGFCFFDHERARPAPPGAPRSPQFSSIGCNGRGSAVVRMGLSVGWADPYTWLLPDQRIDVTGLREGDYRLIATVDPDGWFDETDEADNDAWADLRLTHRADGVPIVRVLRRSRVR
;
A
#
# COMPACT_ATOMS: atom_id res chain seq x y z
N MET A 1 -20.75 -27.87 59.84
CA MET A 1 -21.73 -28.19 58.80
C MET A 1 -20.91 -28.72 57.63
N ASP A 2 -20.42 -29.95 57.75
CA ASP A 2 -21.06 -31.20 57.26
C ASP A 2 -20.91 -31.31 55.73
N SER A 3 -20.41 -32.37 55.08
CA SER A 3 -19.84 -33.68 55.47
C SER A 3 -19.23 -34.28 54.19
N SER A 4 -18.06 -34.92 54.26
CA SER A 4 -17.62 -35.93 53.27
C SER A 4 -18.36 -37.25 53.57
N PRO A 5 -18.62 -38.17 52.60
CA PRO A 5 -17.59 -39.14 52.21
C PRO A 5 -17.69 -39.73 50.77
N ALA A 6 -16.62 -40.42 50.35
CA ALA A 6 -16.60 -41.44 49.28
C ALA A 6 -16.73 -42.86 49.92
N PRO A 7 -16.43 -44.00 49.23
CA PRO A 7 -16.94 -44.63 47.99
C PRO A 7 -17.52 -46.05 48.25
N VAL A 8 -18.18 -46.73 47.28
CA VAL A 8 -18.36 -48.22 47.24
C VAL A 8 -18.48 -48.75 45.79
N SER A 9 -17.95 -49.95 45.55
CA SER A 9 -17.74 -50.65 44.28
C SER A 9 -18.66 -51.89 44.06
N ALA A 10 -18.82 -52.28 42.78
CA ALA A 10 -19.08 -53.63 42.19
C ALA A 10 -20.49 -54.28 42.29
N PRO A 11 -20.90 -55.32 41.48
CA PRO A 11 -20.11 -56.16 40.55
C PRO A 11 -20.73 -56.53 39.16
N GLY A 12 -19.87 -57.06 38.27
CA GLY A 12 -20.05 -58.24 37.37
C GLY A 12 -21.27 -58.43 36.46
N SER A 13 -21.04 -58.63 35.15
CA SER A 13 -21.43 -59.89 34.49
C SER A 13 -20.78 -60.06 33.11
N THR A 14 -20.12 -61.20 32.97
CA THR A 14 -19.60 -61.84 31.76
C THR A 14 -20.71 -62.26 30.81
N GLY A 15 -20.55 -61.96 29.52
CA GLY A 15 -21.38 -62.52 28.44
C GLY A 15 -20.58 -62.76 27.17
N ARG A 16 -20.01 -63.97 27.02
CA ARG A 16 -19.49 -64.48 25.74
C ARG A 16 -20.68 -64.72 24.80
N ARG A 17 -20.69 -64.13 23.60
CA ARG A 17 -21.34 -64.76 22.43
C ARG A 17 -20.48 -64.61 21.18
N LEU A 18 -19.87 -65.75 20.88
CA LEU A 18 -19.47 -66.36 19.61
C LEU A 18 -19.63 -65.56 18.31
N ALA A 19 -18.56 -65.67 17.53
CA ALA A 19 -18.39 -65.26 16.15
C ALA A 19 -19.44 -65.83 15.19
N LEU A 20 -19.79 -65.03 14.19
CA LEU A 20 -20.03 -65.51 12.83
C LEU A 20 -19.24 -64.61 11.87
N ALA A 21 -18.23 -65.18 11.22
CA ALA A 21 -17.52 -64.55 10.11
C ALA A 21 -17.80 -65.38 8.85
N MET A 22 -18.23 -64.70 7.77
CA MET A 22 -17.90 -64.94 6.35
C MET A 22 -19.02 -64.31 5.50
N LEU A 23 -18.77 -63.12 4.96
CA LEU A 23 -18.19 -62.83 3.63
C LEU A 23 -19.26 -62.79 2.53
N LEU A 24 -19.69 -61.58 2.20
CA LEU A 24 -20.18 -61.24 0.87
C LEU A 24 -19.46 -59.97 0.45
N VAL A 25 -18.39 -60.16 -0.34
CA VAL A 25 -17.80 -59.12 -1.16
C VAL A 25 -18.84 -58.79 -2.22
N ILE A 26 -19.52 -57.67 -2.05
CA ILE A 26 -20.19 -56.96 -3.14
C ILE A 26 -19.53 -55.59 -3.17
N VAL A 27 -18.81 -55.32 -4.24
CA VAL A 27 -18.34 -53.97 -4.58
C VAL A 27 -19.40 -53.33 -5.46
N PRO A 28 -20.20 -52.36 -4.98
CA PRO A 28 -20.85 -51.41 -5.85
C PRO A 28 -19.95 -50.20 -6.03
N VAL A 29 -19.65 -49.93 -7.30
CA VAL A 29 -18.83 -48.88 -7.93
C VAL A 29 -19.30 -47.43 -7.62
N GLY A 30 -20.02 -47.19 -6.52
CA GLY A 30 -20.76 -45.94 -6.29
C GLY A 30 -20.26 -44.98 -5.22
N LEU A 31 -19.28 -45.32 -4.38
CA LEU A 31 -18.92 -44.47 -3.22
C LEU A 31 -17.42 -44.22 -3.06
N LEU A 32 -16.67 -44.24 -4.17
CA LEU A 32 -15.35 -43.58 -4.25
C LEU A 32 -15.44 -42.19 -4.92
N ALA A 33 -16.65 -41.62 -5.02
CA ALA A 33 -16.87 -40.25 -5.48
C ALA A 33 -16.91 -39.22 -4.33
N GLY A 34 -16.78 -39.67 -3.07
CA GLY A 34 -16.90 -38.82 -1.88
C GLY A 34 -15.58 -38.31 -1.29
N TRP A 35 -14.42 -38.74 -1.80
CA TRP A 35 -13.10 -38.44 -1.20
C TRP A 35 -12.10 -37.80 -2.16
N ILE A 36 -12.57 -37.27 -3.30
CA ILE A 36 -11.81 -36.33 -4.16
C ILE A 36 -12.73 -35.15 -4.54
N ALA A 37 -13.45 -34.60 -3.55
CA ALA A 37 -14.27 -33.39 -3.73
C ALA A 37 -13.96 -32.35 -2.64
N GLY A 38 -12.74 -32.36 -2.09
CA GLY A 38 -12.35 -31.55 -0.94
C GLY A 38 -11.35 -30.42 -1.20
N THR A 39 -10.79 -30.26 -2.41
CA THR A 39 -9.71 -29.28 -2.63
C THR A 39 -9.80 -28.45 -3.92
N TYR A 40 -10.91 -28.45 -4.65
CA TYR A 40 -11.08 -27.51 -5.76
C TYR A 40 -12.48 -26.87 -5.75
N ARG A 41 -12.49 -25.53 -5.79
CA ARG A 41 -13.60 -24.56 -5.69
C ARG A 41 -13.87 -24.15 -4.23
N ASP A 42 -13.29 -23.06 -3.71
CA ASP A 42 -13.31 -21.70 -4.25
C ASP A 42 -11.95 -21.00 -4.15
N ALA A 43 -11.01 -21.35 -5.04
CA ALA A 43 -10.23 -20.29 -5.66
C ALA A 43 -11.19 -19.59 -6.63
N ALA A 44 -12.14 -18.81 -6.09
CA ALA A 44 -12.92 -17.90 -6.90
C ALA A 44 -11.91 -16.97 -7.55
N GLU A 45 -11.62 -17.25 -8.82
CA GLU A 45 -10.76 -16.45 -9.66
C GLU A 45 -11.19 -14.99 -9.47
N ALA A 46 -10.20 -14.13 -9.21
CA ALA A 46 -10.46 -12.71 -9.09
C ALA A 46 -11.23 -12.29 -10.36
N PRO A 47 -12.27 -11.42 -10.25
CA PRO A 47 -13.00 -11.02 -11.44
C PRO A 47 -12.01 -10.57 -12.51
N ALA A 48 -12.23 -11.00 -13.75
CA ALA A 48 -11.39 -10.56 -14.84
C ALA A 48 -11.50 -9.04 -15.00
N PRO A 49 -10.46 -8.39 -15.55
CA PRO A 49 -10.56 -7.02 -16.00
C PRO A 49 -11.87 -6.76 -16.77
N THR A 50 -12.52 -5.64 -16.51
CA THR A 50 -13.79 -5.27 -17.14
C THR A 50 -13.63 -4.59 -18.49
N LEU A 51 -12.45 -4.01 -18.76
CA LEU A 51 -12.09 -3.41 -20.04
C LEU A 51 -11.10 -4.29 -20.82
N PRO A 52 -10.96 -4.07 -22.15
CA PRO A 52 -9.92 -4.70 -22.95
C PRO A 52 -8.52 -4.45 -22.40
N GLN A 53 -7.56 -5.31 -22.78
CA GLN A 53 -6.15 -5.07 -22.48
C GLN A 53 -5.61 -3.85 -23.25
N PRO A 54 -4.64 -3.10 -22.69
CA PRO A 54 -4.07 -1.94 -23.37
C PRO A 54 -3.33 -2.31 -24.65
N VAL A 55 -3.49 -1.50 -25.71
CA VAL A 55 -2.81 -1.71 -27.00
C VAL A 55 -1.83 -0.57 -27.28
N ASP A 56 -2.30 0.68 -27.21
CA ASP A 56 -1.51 1.92 -27.29
C ASP A 56 -2.06 2.93 -26.25
N PRO A 57 -1.88 2.62 -24.95
CA PRO A 57 -2.41 3.45 -23.88
C PRO A 57 -1.67 4.78 -23.77
N ILE A 58 -2.42 5.83 -23.42
CA ILE A 58 -1.87 7.11 -22.99
C ILE A 58 -1.49 6.96 -21.51
N LEU A 59 -0.20 6.74 -21.25
CA LEU A 59 0.33 6.46 -19.92
C LEU A 59 0.48 7.73 -19.05
N PRO A 60 0.35 7.61 -17.73
CA PRO A 60 0.74 8.65 -16.78
C PRO A 60 2.27 8.73 -16.61
N ASN A 61 2.73 9.71 -15.84
CA ASN A 61 4.11 9.78 -15.33
C ASN A 61 4.07 10.28 -13.89
N LEU A 62 4.30 9.41 -12.92
CA LEU A 62 4.28 9.72 -11.50
C LEU A 62 5.66 10.18 -11.06
N VAL A 63 5.70 11.40 -10.56
CA VAL A 63 6.89 12.00 -9.96
C VAL A 63 6.57 12.46 -8.55
N VAL A 64 7.60 12.72 -7.75
CA VAL A 64 7.44 13.44 -6.49
C VAL A 64 7.89 14.89 -6.67
N GLY A 65 7.03 15.84 -6.29
CA GLY A 65 7.38 17.26 -6.25
C GLY A 65 8.50 17.55 -5.23
N PRO A 66 9.14 18.74 -5.28
CA PRO A 66 10.23 19.07 -4.38
C PRO A 66 9.77 18.98 -2.92
N LEU A 67 10.53 18.22 -2.11
CA LEU A 67 10.24 18.09 -0.69
C LEU A 67 10.31 19.46 0.00
N ARG A 68 9.39 19.69 0.94
CA ARG A 68 9.18 21.00 1.59
C ARG A 68 8.67 20.85 3.03
N ASP A 69 8.48 21.98 3.72
CA ASP A 69 7.91 22.06 5.07
C ASP A 69 8.58 21.15 6.10
N PHE A 70 9.91 21.24 6.19
CA PHE A 70 10.69 20.39 7.09
C PHE A 70 10.59 20.88 8.55
N LEU A 71 10.26 19.95 9.44
CA LEU A 71 10.26 20.18 10.89
C LEU A 71 10.98 19.03 11.58
N LEU A 72 11.96 19.35 12.42
CA LEU A 72 12.57 18.38 13.34
C LEU A 72 11.90 18.51 14.71
N ALA A 73 11.23 17.44 15.14
CA ALA A 73 10.60 17.38 16.45
C ALA A 73 11.25 16.32 17.34
N ARG A 74 11.22 16.58 18.65
CA ARG A 74 11.64 15.66 19.70
C ARG A 74 10.43 15.19 20.50
N GLY A 75 10.28 13.89 20.69
CA GLY A 75 9.30 13.31 21.60
C GLY A 75 9.78 13.31 23.05
N GLU A 76 8.85 13.21 23.99
CA GLU A 76 9.15 13.12 25.43
C GLU A 76 9.98 11.87 25.77
N ASP A 77 9.80 10.80 25.01
CA ASP A 77 10.59 9.55 25.03
C ASP A 77 12.02 9.71 24.49
N GLY A 78 12.42 10.93 24.08
CA GLY A 78 13.73 11.21 23.49
C GLY A 78 13.83 10.86 22.00
N SER A 79 12.75 10.36 21.38
CA SER A 79 12.72 10.11 19.95
C SER A 79 12.85 11.41 19.16
N ARG A 80 13.46 11.36 17.98
CA ARG A 80 13.66 12.50 17.08
C ARG A 80 13.14 12.16 15.69
N ARG A 81 12.31 13.01 15.11
CA ARG A 81 11.68 12.75 13.81
C ARG A 81 11.70 13.99 12.94
N ILE A 82 12.06 13.81 11.67
CA ILE A 82 11.89 14.85 10.66
C ILE A 82 10.54 14.64 9.99
N PHE A 83 9.66 15.62 10.12
CA PHE A 83 8.43 15.75 9.35
C PHE A 83 8.71 16.58 8.10
N PHE A 84 8.00 16.29 7.02
CA PHE A 84 8.19 16.93 5.72
C PHE A 84 6.95 16.74 4.86
N THR A 85 6.72 17.62 3.90
CA THR A 85 5.68 17.43 2.87
C THR A 85 6.30 16.78 1.64
N ALA A 86 5.65 15.72 1.13
CA ALA A 86 5.96 15.11 -0.17
C ALA A 86 4.68 15.09 -1.01
N ALA A 87 4.81 15.35 -2.31
CA ALA A 87 3.65 15.48 -3.19
C ALA A 87 3.85 14.64 -4.45
N PRO A 88 3.41 13.38 -4.45
CA PRO A 88 3.16 12.65 -5.69
C PRO A 88 2.36 13.48 -6.68
N ALA A 89 2.77 13.47 -7.94
CA ALA A 89 2.20 14.27 -9.01
C ALA A 89 2.22 13.49 -10.31
N ASN A 90 1.24 13.74 -11.18
CA ASN A 90 1.24 13.19 -12.53
C ASN A 90 1.67 14.27 -13.54
N VAL A 91 2.82 14.07 -14.17
CA VAL A 91 3.37 14.94 -15.22
C VAL A 91 3.28 14.32 -16.62
N GLY A 92 2.71 13.13 -16.74
CA GLY A 92 2.56 12.41 -18.00
C GLY A 92 1.35 12.84 -18.82
N PRO A 93 1.20 12.31 -20.04
CA PRO A 93 0.13 12.68 -20.96
C PRO A 93 -1.24 12.07 -20.60
N GLY A 94 -1.27 10.97 -19.85
CA GLY A 94 -2.50 10.28 -19.44
C GLY A 94 -2.78 10.42 -17.94
N PRO A 95 -4.04 10.23 -17.49
CA PRO A 95 -4.35 10.19 -16.06
C PRO A 95 -3.76 8.93 -15.42
N PHE A 96 -3.28 9.05 -14.19
CA PHE A 96 -3.06 7.89 -13.35
C PHE A 96 -4.40 7.54 -12.70
N ALA A 97 -4.98 6.40 -13.06
CA ALA A 97 -6.32 6.02 -12.61
C ALA A 97 -6.33 4.57 -12.15
N LEU A 98 -6.75 4.36 -10.91
CA LEU A 98 -6.91 3.03 -10.32
C LEU A 98 -8.37 2.77 -10.00
N GLU A 99 -8.83 1.58 -10.36
CA GLU A 99 -10.05 0.98 -9.81
C GLU A 99 -9.67 -0.26 -9.00
N ALA A 100 -10.17 -0.33 -7.78
CA ALA A 100 -10.01 -1.50 -6.93
C ALA A 100 -11.38 -2.06 -6.55
N THR A 101 -11.56 -3.37 -6.76
CA THR A 101 -12.81 -4.07 -6.44
C THR A 101 -12.60 -5.28 -5.53
N ARG A 102 -13.61 -5.62 -4.74
CA ARG A 102 -13.65 -6.86 -3.94
C ARG A 102 -15.08 -7.39 -3.82
N LYS A 103 -15.23 -8.71 -3.75
CA LYS A 103 -16.57 -9.36 -3.69
C LYS A 103 -17.30 -9.17 -2.36
N ARG A 104 -16.56 -8.97 -1.27
CA ARG A 104 -17.12 -8.80 0.09
C ARG A 104 -16.20 -7.95 0.95
N ALA A 105 -16.76 -7.34 1.99
CA ALA A 105 -15.97 -6.65 3.01
C ALA A 105 -14.92 -7.61 3.61
N GLY A 106 -13.68 -7.11 3.73
CA GLY A 106 -12.53 -7.91 4.20
C GLY A 106 -11.98 -8.93 3.19
N GLY A 107 -12.52 -9.01 1.98
CA GLY A 107 -11.93 -9.78 0.89
C GLY A 107 -10.68 -9.11 0.29
N ARG A 108 -9.89 -9.88 -0.48
CA ARG A 108 -8.75 -9.36 -1.24
C ARG A 108 -9.22 -8.37 -2.31
N TRP A 109 -8.43 -7.33 -2.52
CA TRP A 109 -8.65 -6.39 -3.61
C TRP A 109 -8.09 -6.93 -4.93
N LEU A 110 -8.85 -6.71 -5.99
CA LEU A 110 -8.34 -6.68 -7.35
C LEU A 110 -8.10 -5.22 -7.70
N VAL A 111 -6.86 -4.85 -8.03
CA VAL A 111 -6.52 -3.49 -8.45
C VAL A 111 -6.20 -3.49 -9.94
N THR A 112 -6.84 -2.60 -10.69
CA THR A 112 -6.56 -2.37 -12.10
C THR A 112 -6.18 -0.92 -12.33
N GLN A 113 -5.16 -0.71 -13.16
CA GLN A 113 -4.86 0.58 -13.74
C GLN A 113 -5.68 0.75 -15.01
N GLN A 114 -6.28 1.93 -15.15
CA GLN A 114 -7.24 2.28 -16.21
C GLN A 114 -6.59 3.28 -17.16
N PHE A 115 -6.75 3.09 -18.47
CA PHE A 115 -6.15 3.94 -19.49
C PHE A 115 -7.16 4.47 -20.49
N GLY A 116 -6.85 5.62 -21.08
CA GLY A 116 -7.38 6.00 -22.38
C GLY A 116 -6.43 5.52 -23.47
N GLU A 117 -6.97 5.06 -24.58
CA GLU A 117 -6.23 4.61 -25.76
C GLU A 117 -6.13 5.74 -26.78
N ARG A 118 -5.08 5.76 -27.62
CA ARG A 118 -4.92 6.80 -28.65
C ARG A 118 -6.01 6.78 -29.72
N ASP A 119 -6.67 5.65 -29.91
CA ASP A 119 -7.83 5.49 -30.80
C ASP A 119 -9.13 6.04 -30.18
N GLY A 120 -9.08 6.56 -28.94
CA GLY A 120 -10.22 7.07 -28.18
C GLY A 120 -10.91 6.02 -27.31
N GLY A 121 -10.46 4.77 -27.34
CA GLY A 121 -10.94 3.69 -26.49
C GLY A 121 -10.50 3.81 -25.03
N ARG A 122 -10.91 2.82 -24.24
CA ARG A 122 -10.47 2.62 -22.87
C ARG A 122 -9.99 1.21 -22.68
N SER A 123 -8.98 1.04 -21.85
CA SER A 123 -8.44 -0.27 -21.49
C SER A 123 -8.11 -0.31 -20.00
N GLU A 124 -7.78 -1.51 -19.53
CA GLU A 124 -7.25 -1.67 -18.18
C GLU A 124 -6.28 -2.85 -18.09
N ARG A 125 -5.37 -2.73 -17.13
CA ARG A 125 -4.43 -3.79 -16.76
C ARG A 125 -4.49 -4.06 -15.28
N ARG A 126 -4.44 -5.33 -14.90
CA ARG A 126 -4.29 -5.71 -13.50
C ARG A 126 -2.86 -5.42 -13.03
N VAL A 127 -2.74 -4.76 -11.89
CA VAL A 127 -1.46 -4.44 -11.27
C VAL A 127 -1.27 -5.27 -9.98
N PRO A 128 -0.03 -5.54 -9.54
CA PRO A 128 0.25 -6.32 -8.33
C PRO A 128 0.03 -5.53 -7.02
N ALA A 129 -0.73 -4.43 -7.07
CA ALA A 129 -1.05 -3.61 -5.92
C ALA A 129 -2.19 -4.19 -5.05
N ASP A 130 -2.26 -3.75 -3.80
CA ASP A 130 -3.34 -4.05 -2.84
C ASP A 130 -3.74 -2.76 -2.10
N LEU A 131 -4.91 -2.77 -1.46
CA LEU A 131 -5.34 -1.66 -0.62
C LEU A 131 -5.18 -1.96 0.88
N VAL A 132 -4.76 -0.93 1.63
CA VAL A 132 -4.83 -0.91 3.10
C VAL A 132 -5.84 0.16 3.55
N PHE A 133 -6.55 -0.10 4.64
CA PHE A 133 -7.41 0.94 5.21
C PHE A 133 -6.56 1.88 6.07
N GLY A 134 -6.45 3.14 5.64
CA GLY A 134 -5.67 4.17 6.33
C GLY A 134 -6.29 4.56 7.67
N GLY A 135 -5.46 5.11 8.56
CA GLY A 135 -5.86 5.55 9.91
C GLY A 135 -6.81 6.75 9.94
N HIS A 136 -7.11 7.34 8.79
CA HIS A 136 -7.92 8.55 8.62
C HIS A 136 -9.18 8.30 7.78
N GLY A 137 -9.66 7.04 7.77
CA GLY A 137 -11.02 6.71 7.38
C GLY A 137 -11.25 6.35 5.92
N HIS A 138 -10.20 6.16 5.12
CA HIS A 138 -10.31 5.79 3.71
C HIS A 138 -9.27 4.75 3.25
N TRP A 139 -9.47 4.18 2.06
CA TRP A 139 -8.53 3.22 1.48
C TRP A 139 -7.34 3.89 0.82
N HIS A 140 -6.19 3.26 0.98
CA HIS A 140 -4.92 3.63 0.38
C HIS A 140 -4.40 2.48 -0.47
N VAL A 141 -3.83 2.77 -1.64
CA VAL A 141 -2.97 1.81 -2.33
C VAL A 141 -1.68 1.66 -1.54
N ARG A 142 -1.41 0.43 -1.10
CA ARG A 142 -0.19 0.10 -0.37
C ARG A 142 0.95 0.14 -1.36
N LEU A 143 1.95 0.99 -1.12
CA LEU A 143 3.18 1.06 -1.91
C LEU A 143 4.35 0.65 -1.02
N GLY A 144 5.49 0.32 -1.61
CA GLY A 144 6.69 -0.11 -0.89
C GLY A 144 7.34 0.96 0.00
N ALA A 145 8.67 0.90 0.16
CA ALA A 145 9.40 1.84 1.01
C ALA A 145 9.52 3.24 0.38
N SER A 146 8.45 4.03 0.46
CA SER A 146 8.36 5.35 -0.16
C SER A 146 9.34 6.39 0.36
N TYR A 147 9.95 6.20 1.55
CA TYR A 147 10.97 7.12 2.05
C TYR A 147 12.24 6.42 2.53
N ARG A 148 13.39 6.97 2.13
CA ARG A 148 14.73 6.49 2.53
C ARG A 148 15.56 7.67 3.04
N LEU A 149 16.27 7.48 4.14
CA LEU A 149 17.31 8.41 4.59
C LEU A 149 18.67 7.78 4.33
N VAL A 150 19.49 8.48 3.57
CA VAL A 150 20.84 8.05 3.21
C VAL A 150 21.85 8.93 3.94
N ALA A 151 22.78 8.32 4.66
CA ALA A 151 23.92 9.06 5.20
C ALA A 151 24.84 9.48 4.05
N ARG A 152 25.26 10.74 4.04
CA ARG A 152 26.17 11.27 3.00
C ARG A 152 27.64 11.20 3.38
N SER A 153 27.98 10.63 4.53
CA SER A 153 29.32 10.14 4.82
C SER A 153 29.70 9.02 3.84
N ASP A 154 30.99 8.74 3.72
CA ASP A 154 31.57 7.83 2.73
C ASP A 154 30.77 6.52 2.60
N GLY A 155 30.25 6.25 1.39
CA GLY A 155 29.53 5.01 1.04
C GLY A 155 28.04 5.14 0.76
N GLY A 156 27.35 6.22 1.17
CA GLY A 156 25.94 6.43 0.78
C GLY A 156 24.95 5.41 1.36
N GLU A 157 25.16 4.98 2.60
CA GLU A 157 24.35 3.94 3.26
C GLU A 157 22.91 4.42 3.56
N VAL A 158 21.91 3.58 3.27
CA VAL A 158 20.53 3.79 3.72
C VAL A 158 20.43 3.50 5.22
N VAL A 159 20.43 4.54 6.04
CA VAL A 159 20.38 4.42 7.51
C VAL A 159 18.95 4.28 8.06
N ARG A 160 17.94 4.72 7.31
CA ARG A 160 16.52 4.61 7.71
C ARG A 160 15.63 4.40 6.50
N ARG A 161 14.52 3.68 6.72
CA ARG A 161 13.43 3.50 5.76
C ARG A 161 12.10 3.78 6.47
N LEU A 162 11.16 4.38 5.77
CA LEU A 162 9.76 4.39 6.17
C LEU A 162 8.95 3.76 5.04
N VAL A 163 8.24 2.69 5.39
CA VAL A 163 7.15 2.15 4.56
C VAL A 163 5.90 2.92 4.96
N LYS A 164 5.40 3.76 4.07
CA LYS A 164 4.10 4.40 4.27
C LYS A 164 3.04 3.32 4.17
N ALA A 165 1.96 3.41 4.96
CA ALA A 165 0.89 2.43 4.86
C ALA A 165 0.32 2.37 3.43
N GLY A 166 0.20 3.54 2.79
CA GLY A 166 -0.13 3.70 1.38
C GLY A 166 -0.52 5.14 1.05
N PHE A 167 -1.12 5.33 -0.12
CA PHE A 167 -1.62 6.61 -0.62
C PHE A 167 -3.08 6.49 -1.07
N CYS A 168 -3.90 7.49 -0.75
CA CYS A 168 -5.18 7.74 -1.42
C CYS A 168 -4.91 8.83 -2.46
N PHE A 169 -4.76 8.47 -3.73
CA PHE A 169 -4.49 9.45 -4.78
C PHE A 169 -5.75 10.24 -5.16
N PHE A 170 -5.68 11.57 -5.09
CA PHE A 170 -6.72 12.46 -5.63
C PHE A 170 -6.15 13.81 -6.03
N ASP A 171 -6.92 14.54 -6.85
CA ASP A 171 -6.53 15.84 -7.37
C ASP A 171 -6.69 16.91 -6.27
N HIS A 172 -5.59 17.23 -5.58
CA HIS A 172 -5.59 18.18 -4.48
C HIS A 172 -5.03 19.54 -4.90
N GLU A 173 -3.82 19.57 -5.47
CA GLU A 173 -3.18 20.79 -5.97
C GLU A 173 -2.63 20.60 -7.38
N ARG A 174 -2.27 21.70 -8.05
CA ARG A 174 -1.62 21.64 -9.37
C ARG A 174 -0.16 21.25 -9.23
N ALA A 175 0.27 20.29 -10.04
CA ALA A 175 1.69 20.05 -10.30
C ALA A 175 2.35 21.30 -10.89
N ARG A 176 3.64 21.51 -10.60
CA ARG A 176 4.40 22.67 -11.07
C ARG A 176 5.75 22.25 -11.64
N PRO A 177 6.03 22.53 -12.94
CA PRO A 177 5.11 23.10 -13.91
C PRO A 177 3.95 22.14 -14.24
N ALA A 178 2.82 22.69 -14.70
CA ALA A 178 1.71 21.86 -15.17
C ALA A 178 1.97 21.47 -16.65
N PRO A 179 1.86 20.18 -17.01
CA PRO A 179 1.95 19.73 -18.40
C PRO A 179 0.80 20.30 -19.25
N PRO A 180 1.00 20.43 -20.58
CA PRO A 180 -0.07 20.79 -21.51
C PRO A 180 -1.26 19.83 -21.39
N GLY A 181 -2.48 20.37 -21.55
CA GLY A 181 -3.70 19.57 -21.50
C GLY A 181 -4.19 19.22 -20.09
N ALA A 182 -3.50 19.66 -19.03
CA ALA A 182 -3.96 19.47 -17.66
C ALA A 182 -5.38 20.03 -17.45
N PRO A 183 -6.35 19.23 -16.95
CA PRO A 183 -7.70 19.72 -16.73
C PRO A 183 -7.73 20.87 -15.72
N ARG A 184 -8.67 21.79 -15.95
CA ARG A 184 -8.83 22.98 -15.10
C ARG A 184 -9.43 22.65 -13.73
N SER A 185 -10.27 21.62 -13.65
CA SER A 185 -10.91 21.15 -12.42
C SER A 185 -10.40 19.75 -12.05
N PRO A 186 -10.43 19.39 -10.76
CA PRO A 186 -10.10 18.03 -10.34
C PRO A 186 -11.07 17.03 -10.98
N GLN A 187 -10.57 15.89 -11.44
CA GLN A 187 -11.34 14.76 -11.95
C GLN A 187 -11.41 13.62 -10.91
N PHE A 188 -10.40 13.51 -10.05
CA PHE A 188 -10.38 12.58 -8.92
C PHE A 188 -10.57 13.33 -7.61
N SER A 189 -11.61 12.98 -6.84
CA SER A 189 -11.83 13.54 -5.50
C SER A 189 -11.52 12.52 -4.42
N SER A 190 -11.21 13.00 -3.21
CA SER A 190 -10.93 12.15 -2.05
C SER A 190 -12.09 11.21 -1.66
N ILE A 191 -13.33 11.51 -2.09
CA ILE A 191 -14.50 10.66 -1.91
C ILE A 191 -14.31 9.30 -2.61
N GLY A 192 -13.56 9.26 -3.71
CA GLY A 192 -13.28 8.05 -4.46
C GLY A 192 -12.48 7.00 -3.67
N CYS A 193 -11.67 7.42 -2.70
CA CYS A 193 -10.92 6.53 -1.82
C CYS A 193 -11.81 5.74 -0.86
N ASN A 194 -13.05 6.21 -0.63
CA ASN A 194 -14.16 5.48 -0.04
C ASN A 194 -13.93 4.93 1.40
N GLY A 195 -14.98 4.38 2.03
CA GLY A 195 -14.96 3.90 3.42
C GLY A 195 -14.73 2.39 3.60
N ARG A 196 -14.58 1.96 4.85
CA ARG A 196 -14.20 0.56 5.20
C ARG A 196 -15.16 -0.50 4.65
N GLY A 197 -16.44 -0.16 4.47
CA GLY A 197 -17.47 -1.07 3.95
C GLY A 197 -17.47 -1.24 2.42
N SER A 198 -16.70 -0.45 1.68
CA SER A 198 -16.88 -0.31 0.23
C SER A 198 -16.36 -1.52 -0.54
N ALA A 199 -17.08 -1.89 -1.60
CA ALA A 199 -16.68 -2.96 -2.52
C ALA A 199 -15.89 -2.43 -3.72
N VAL A 200 -15.94 -1.11 -3.96
CA VAL A 200 -15.27 -0.42 -5.06
C VAL A 200 -14.60 0.84 -4.52
N VAL A 201 -13.35 1.06 -4.92
CA VAL A 201 -12.54 2.24 -4.64
C VAL A 201 -12.00 2.76 -5.96
N ARG A 202 -12.06 4.07 -6.17
CA ARG A 202 -11.52 4.74 -7.36
C ARG A 202 -10.64 5.90 -6.93
N MET A 203 -9.38 5.88 -7.31
CA MET A 203 -8.42 6.92 -6.94
C MET A 203 -7.52 7.21 -8.13
N GLY A 204 -6.89 8.38 -8.14
CA GLY A 204 -6.07 8.76 -9.27
C GLY A 204 -5.51 10.17 -9.18
N LEU A 205 -4.64 10.49 -10.14
CA LEU A 205 -4.10 11.81 -10.39
C LEU A 205 -4.33 12.16 -11.86
N SER A 206 -5.10 13.21 -12.08
CA SER A 206 -5.24 13.81 -13.40
C SER A 206 -3.91 14.36 -13.89
N VAL A 207 -3.76 14.47 -15.21
CA VAL A 207 -2.62 15.13 -15.86
C VAL A 207 -2.38 16.50 -15.22
N GLY A 208 -1.19 16.73 -14.67
CA GLY A 208 -0.82 18.00 -14.03
C GLY A 208 -1.40 18.25 -12.65
N TRP A 209 -1.89 17.22 -11.97
CA TRP A 209 -2.33 17.29 -10.58
C TRP A 209 -1.37 16.57 -9.65
N ALA A 210 -1.40 16.98 -8.38
CA ALA A 210 -0.57 16.47 -7.30
C ALA A 210 -1.40 16.26 -6.03
N ASP A 211 -0.95 15.31 -5.21
CA ASP A 211 -1.54 14.96 -3.92
C ASP A 211 -0.51 15.13 -2.79
N PRO A 212 -0.43 16.31 -2.16
CA PRO A 212 0.53 16.58 -1.12
C PRO A 212 0.15 15.90 0.21
N TYR A 213 1.03 15.02 0.69
CA TYR A 213 1.01 14.48 2.04
C TYR A 213 1.80 15.42 2.93
N THR A 214 1.09 16.20 3.73
CA THR A 214 1.69 17.28 4.51
C THR A 214 2.39 16.77 5.76
N TRP A 215 3.36 17.55 6.24
CA TRP A 215 4.11 17.30 7.48
C TRP A 215 3.23 17.16 8.74
N LEU A 216 1.95 17.55 8.68
CA LEU A 216 0.99 17.40 9.78
C LEU A 216 0.46 15.96 9.91
N LEU A 217 0.64 15.12 8.89
CA LEU A 217 0.15 13.74 8.91
C LEU A 217 1.03 12.87 9.81
N PRO A 218 0.42 12.02 10.67
CA PRO A 218 1.18 11.20 11.64
C PRO A 218 2.21 10.25 11.01
N ASP A 219 1.96 9.80 9.78
CA ASP A 219 2.81 8.89 9.01
C ASP A 219 3.74 9.62 8.03
N GLN A 220 3.78 10.95 8.08
CA GLN A 220 4.60 11.78 7.20
C GLN A 220 5.86 12.30 7.92
N ARG A 221 6.72 11.34 8.28
CA ARG A 221 7.92 11.57 9.06
C ARG A 221 8.96 10.47 8.88
N ILE A 222 10.22 10.77 9.13
CA ILE A 222 11.27 9.74 9.24
C ILE A 222 11.96 9.83 10.60
N ASP A 223 12.16 8.68 11.23
CA ASP A 223 12.88 8.61 12.51
C ASP A 223 14.37 8.86 12.32
N VAL A 224 14.92 9.77 13.12
CA VAL A 224 16.34 10.13 13.15
C VAL A 224 16.93 9.97 14.54
N THR A 225 16.25 9.24 15.41
CA THR A 225 16.73 8.93 16.76
C THR A 225 18.09 8.24 16.71
N GLY A 226 19.04 8.74 17.51
CA GLY A 226 20.39 8.20 17.62
C GLY A 226 21.31 8.49 16.44
N LEU A 227 20.84 9.17 15.39
CA LEU A 227 21.70 9.58 14.28
C LEU A 227 22.66 10.70 14.71
N ARG A 228 23.88 10.66 14.18
CA ARG A 228 24.92 11.66 14.44
C ARG A 228 24.63 12.94 13.66
N GLU A 229 25.26 14.03 14.09
CA GLU A 229 25.34 15.22 13.25
C GLU A 229 26.02 14.90 11.93
N GLY A 230 25.56 15.50 10.84
CA GLY A 230 26.07 15.19 9.51
C GLY A 230 25.15 15.60 8.38
N ASP A 231 25.55 15.26 7.17
CA ASP A 231 24.71 15.38 5.98
C ASP A 231 23.99 14.07 5.69
N TYR A 232 22.72 14.22 5.34
CA TYR A 232 21.84 13.13 4.95
C TYR A 232 21.10 13.52 3.68
N ARG A 233 20.66 12.52 2.92
CA ARG A 233 19.71 12.72 1.82
C ARG A 233 18.43 11.98 2.15
N LEU A 234 17.34 12.73 2.28
CA LEU A 234 16.00 12.17 2.30
C LEU A 234 15.56 11.97 0.85
N ILE A 235 15.12 10.76 0.52
CA ILE A 235 14.59 10.39 -0.79
C ILE A 235 13.13 9.96 -0.60
N ALA A 236 12.25 10.46 -1.46
CA ALA A 236 10.86 10.09 -1.56
C ALA A 236 10.58 9.49 -2.93
N THR A 237 9.90 8.34 -2.95
CA THR A 237 9.61 7.55 -4.16
C THR A 237 8.11 7.26 -4.20
N VAL A 238 7.43 7.61 -5.31
CA VAL A 238 5.99 7.40 -5.46
C VAL A 238 5.64 5.96 -5.83
N ASP A 239 6.27 5.34 -6.83
CA ASP A 239 6.11 3.92 -7.17
C ASP A 239 7.44 3.16 -7.01
N PRO A 240 7.85 2.83 -5.76
CA PRO A 240 9.16 2.24 -5.51
C PRO A 240 9.33 0.81 -6.04
N ASP A 241 8.25 0.11 -6.36
CA ASP A 241 8.26 -1.28 -6.79
C ASP A 241 7.90 -1.44 -8.29
N GLY A 242 7.62 -0.33 -9.00
CA GLY A 242 7.32 -0.31 -10.44
C GLY A 242 6.06 -1.11 -10.78
N TRP A 243 4.97 -0.87 -10.04
CA TRP A 243 3.72 -1.62 -10.20
C TRP A 243 2.76 -1.01 -11.20
N PHE A 244 2.91 0.27 -11.52
CA PHE A 244 2.06 0.99 -12.44
C PHE A 244 2.80 1.21 -13.76
N ASP A 245 2.07 1.16 -14.88
CA ASP A 245 2.65 1.50 -16.17
C ASP A 245 2.78 3.03 -16.28
N GLU A 246 4.00 3.51 -16.41
CA GLU A 246 4.34 4.92 -16.56
C GLU A 246 5.13 5.20 -17.85
N THR A 247 5.24 6.47 -18.26
CA THR A 247 6.09 6.85 -19.39
C THR A 247 7.59 6.79 -19.07
N ASP A 248 7.96 6.98 -17.81
CA ASP A 248 9.32 6.92 -17.30
C ASP A 248 9.31 6.35 -15.86
N GLU A 249 9.90 5.18 -15.67
CA GLU A 249 10.02 4.51 -14.36
C GLU A 249 11.26 4.98 -13.57
N ALA A 250 12.07 5.88 -14.15
CA ALA A 250 13.34 6.31 -13.59
C ALA A 250 13.30 7.70 -12.92
N ASP A 251 12.15 8.38 -12.93
CA ASP A 251 11.97 9.73 -12.39
C ASP A 251 11.01 9.84 -11.19
N ASN A 252 10.57 8.70 -10.64
CA ASN A 252 9.71 8.58 -9.47
C ASN A 252 10.33 9.12 -8.15
N ASP A 253 11.64 9.44 -8.14
CA ASP A 253 12.40 9.89 -6.98
C ASP A 253 12.50 11.43 -6.88
N ALA A 254 12.14 11.98 -5.71
CA ALA A 254 12.57 13.30 -5.27
C ALA A 254 13.49 13.21 -4.06
N TRP A 255 14.37 14.20 -3.88
CA TRP A 255 15.28 14.21 -2.74
C TRP A 255 15.50 15.59 -2.14
N ALA A 256 15.88 15.60 -0.86
CA ALA A 256 16.41 16.76 -0.16
C ALA A 256 17.69 16.39 0.60
N ASP A 257 18.73 17.18 0.39
CA ASP A 257 19.95 17.14 1.20
C ASP A 257 19.71 17.93 2.48
N LEU A 258 19.91 17.26 3.62
CA LEU A 258 19.62 17.75 4.95
C LEU A 258 20.89 17.74 5.79
N ARG A 259 21.14 18.81 6.55
CA ARG A 259 22.15 18.84 7.61
C ARG A 259 21.47 18.73 8.96
N LEU A 260 21.85 17.69 9.72
CA LEU A 260 21.47 17.52 11.12
C LEU A 260 22.58 18.05 12.04
N THR A 261 22.21 18.93 12.95
CA THR A 261 23.11 19.52 13.97
C THR A 261 22.35 19.71 15.28
N HIS A 262 23.04 20.05 16.36
CA HIS A 262 22.43 20.58 17.59
C HIS A 262 22.84 22.03 17.81
N ARG A 263 21.97 22.78 18.47
CA ARG A 263 22.34 24.04 19.11
C ARG A 263 23.19 23.78 20.36
N ALA A 264 23.82 24.83 20.86
CA ALA A 264 24.60 24.77 22.11
C ALA A 264 23.76 24.32 23.32
N ASP A 265 22.43 24.54 23.30
CA ASP A 265 21.47 24.07 24.30
C ASP A 265 20.98 22.63 24.07
N GLY A 266 21.56 21.90 23.10
CA GLY A 266 21.21 20.53 22.76
C GLY A 266 19.94 20.38 21.91
N VAL A 267 19.30 21.47 21.50
CA VAL A 267 18.11 21.42 20.64
C VAL A 267 18.52 20.98 19.23
N PRO A 268 17.96 19.88 18.68
CA PRO A 268 18.32 19.41 17.35
C PRO A 268 17.76 20.35 16.27
N ILE A 269 18.54 20.58 15.22
CA ILE A 269 18.18 21.38 14.04
C ILE A 269 18.30 20.51 12.79
N VAL A 270 17.34 20.69 11.88
CA VAL A 270 17.46 20.28 10.47
C VAL A 270 17.59 21.52 9.60
N ARG A 271 18.56 21.52 8.68
CA ARG A 271 18.67 22.53 7.61
C ARG A 271 18.58 21.85 6.26
N VAL A 272 17.77 22.39 5.36
CA VAL A 272 17.74 21.95 3.95
C VAL A 272 18.89 22.64 3.21
N LEU A 273 19.79 21.86 2.62
CA LEU A 273 20.92 22.36 1.85
C LEU A 273 20.57 22.50 0.38
N ARG A 274 19.96 21.46 -0.19
CA ARG A 274 19.57 21.34 -1.60
C ARG A 274 18.37 20.42 -1.71
N ARG A 275 17.66 20.49 -2.84
CA ARG A 275 16.57 19.57 -3.18
C ARG A 275 16.49 19.37 -4.68
N SER A 276 15.93 18.24 -5.10
CA SER A 276 15.58 18.00 -6.49
C SER A 276 14.55 19.02 -6.98
N ARG A 277 14.51 19.20 -8.31
CA ARG A 277 13.43 19.86 -9.01
C ARG A 277 12.69 18.79 -9.81
N VAL A 278 11.40 19.01 -10.06
CA VAL A 278 10.67 18.22 -11.05
C VAL A 278 11.38 18.44 -12.38
N ARG A 279 11.72 17.34 -13.06
CA ARG A 279 12.36 17.39 -14.38
C ARG A 279 11.32 17.59 -15.46
#